data_AF-A0A914WPS6-F1
#
_entry.id   AF-A0A914WPS6-F1
#
_cell.length_a   1.000
_cell.length_b   1.000
_cell.length_c   1.000
_cell.angle_alpha   90.00
_cell.angle_beta   90.00
_cell.angle_gamma   90.00
#
_symmetry.space_group_name_H-M   'P 1'
#
loop_
_entity.id
_entity.type
_entity.pdbx_description
1 polymer ?
#
loop_
_entity_poly.entity_id
_entity_poly.type
_entity_poly.pdbx_seq_one_letter_code
_entity_poly.pdbx_strand_id
1 'polypeptide(L)'
;MAGADANGFVFDAETVNQFLRNKHVVFIGDSIVRGMYKDLVLLLQEDRLLTNNELEKKVIRGSFMNDKVISLTPPHEKVSGINFYELREYRSADGFHLVQYYFVTKCYYDRVEGILESFLDEPPDIVVMNSCLWDISRYGHRSEEDYLTNMATVLKRMQEVLPPKSMFLWMSTPPVSSHIAERQFLREEIQFLSLSLRKCVLEINHKVAQLIVQYGFDNLDVNYYLRPLVQEHRKGDGVHWDSVAHRHITELLLLFLYDSWGEPLKESFLDIMKMRTNMRLDLKHLADQKQPSFVKHQLRYLNEIAEGLQFNPPCNTNKK
;
A
#
# COMPACT_ATOMS: atom_id res chain seq x y z
N MET A 1 -14.91 23.63 6.33
CA MET A 1 -15.81 23.18 5.24
C MET A 1 -14.92 22.71 4.11
N ALA A 2 -14.63 21.42 3.98
CA ALA A 2 -13.82 20.89 2.89
C ALA A 2 -14.74 20.54 1.70
N GLY A 3 -14.77 21.39 0.67
CA GLY A 3 -15.23 21.01 -0.66
C GLY A 3 -14.06 20.38 -1.41
N ALA A 4 -14.31 19.36 -2.23
CA ALA A 4 -13.22 18.73 -2.97
C ALA A 4 -12.53 19.70 -3.91
N ASP A 5 -11.21 19.57 -4.00
CA ASP A 5 -10.41 20.36 -4.91
C ASP A 5 -10.60 19.93 -6.38
N ALA A 6 -9.92 20.61 -7.30
CA ALA A 6 -9.97 20.30 -8.73
C ALA A 6 -9.48 18.87 -9.07
N ASN A 7 -8.80 18.19 -8.15
CA ASN A 7 -8.31 16.81 -8.28
C ASN A 7 -9.25 15.80 -7.60
N GLY A 8 -10.24 16.25 -6.82
CA GLY A 8 -11.20 15.38 -6.14
C GLY A 8 -10.73 14.91 -4.77
N PHE A 9 -9.72 15.56 -4.18
CA PHE A 9 -9.25 15.26 -2.83
C PHE A 9 -10.22 15.82 -1.80
N VAL A 10 -10.50 15.02 -0.78
CA VAL A 10 -11.54 15.31 0.20
C VAL A 10 -10.97 15.61 1.57
N PHE A 11 -9.74 15.17 1.85
CA PHE A 11 -9.03 15.46 3.07
C PHE A 11 -7.98 16.56 2.87
N ASP A 12 -8.24 17.71 3.48
CA ASP A 12 -7.25 18.78 3.63
C ASP A 12 -6.33 18.54 4.84
N ALA A 13 -5.24 19.29 4.90
CA ALA A 13 -4.25 19.17 5.98
C ALA A 13 -4.85 19.33 7.38
N GLU A 14 -5.81 20.26 7.55
CA GLU A 14 -6.46 20.49 8.85
C GLU A 14 -7.27 19.26 9.29
N THR A 15 -8.05 18.70 8.37
CA THR A 15 -8.87 17.50 8.63
C THR A 15 -7.97 16.32 9.00
N VAL A 16 -6.89 16.08 8.25
CA VAL A 16 -5.97 14.97 8.52
C VAL A 16 -5.25 15.14 9.86
N ASN A 17 -4.80 16.35 10.19
CA ASN A 17 -4.16 16.65 11.46
C ASN A 17 -5.09 16.40 12.66
N GLN A 18 -6.35 16.80 12.57
CA GLN A 18 -7.31 16.54 13.64
C GLN A 18 -7.66 15.04 13.74
N PHE A 19 -7.88 14.41 12.60
CA PHE A 19 -8.30 13.01 12.51
C PHE A 19 -7.25 12.02 13.01
N LEU A 20 -5.97 12.26 12.69
CA LEU A 20 -4.85 11.40 13.10
C LEU A 20 -4.18 11.85 14.40
N ARG A 21 -4.84 12.74 15.16
CA ARG A 21 -4.29 13.23 16.42
C ARG A 21 -4.15 12.09 17.44
N ASN A 22 -3.00 12.02 18.10
CA ASN A 22 -2.58 10.94 18.99
C ASN A 22 -2.51 9.56 18.32
N LYS A 23 -2.27 9.49 17.00
CA LYS A 23 -2.11 8.23 16.29
C LYS A 23 -0.64 7.96 15.96
N HIS A 24 -0.25 6.71 16.18
CA HIS A 24 0.98 6.14 15.65
C HIS A 24 0.66 5.35 14.38
N VAL A 25 1.14 5.86 13.24
CA VAL A 25 0.96 5.25 11.91
C VAL A 25 2.28 4.66 11.42
N VAL A 26 2.29 3.40 11.04
CA VAL A 26 3.46 2.69 10.52
C VAL A 26 3.20 2.25 9.09
N PHE A 27 4.14 2.57 8.20
CA PHE A 27 4.17 2.12 6.82
C PHE A 27 5.31 1.11 6.61
N ILE A 28 5.02 -0.04 6.02
CA ILE A 28 6.00 -1.08 5.73
C ILE A 28 5.92 -1.45 4.25
N GLY A 29 7.00 -1.25 3.48
CA GLY A 29 7.01 -1.66 2.08
C GLY A 29 8.09 -1.04 1.23
N ASP A 30 7.88 -1.08 -0.08
CA ASP A 30 8.82 -0.61 -1.08
C ASP A 30 8.71 0.91 -1.36
N SER A 31 9.19 1.34 -2.54
CA SER A 31 9.15 2.75 -2.95
C SER A 31 7.73 3.31 -3.11
N ILE A 32 6.73 2.49 -3.40
CA ILE A 32 5.33 2.94 -3.49
C ILE A 32 4.83 3.31 -2.09
N VAL A 33 5.09 2.45 -1.10
CA VAL A 33 4.74 2.71 0.30
C VAL A 33 5.50 3.93 0.84
N ARG A 34 6.76 4.13 0.43
CA ARG A 34 7.49 5.38 0.74
C ARG A 34 6.78 6.62 0.21
N GLY A 35 6.21 6.55 -0.99
CA GLY A 35 5.45 7.66 -1.56
C GLY A 35 4.22 7.99 -0.73
N MET A 36 3.51 6.97 -0.26
CA MET A 36 2.37 7.11 0.66
C MET A 36 2.77 7.73 2.01
N TYR A 37 3.87 7.25 2.62
CA TYR A 37 4.44 7.84 3.83
C TYR A 37 4.75 9.33 3.63
N LYS A 38 5.45 9.67 2.53
CA LYS A 38 5.82 11.05 2.23
C LYS A 38 4.60 11.94 2.04
N ASP A 39 3.58 11.43 1.35
CA ASP A 39 2.37 12.18 1.10
C ASP A 39 1.59 12.44 2.40
N LEU A 40 1.47 11.45 3.29
CA LEU A 40 0.83 11.66 4.60
C LEU A 40 1.62 12.62 5.49
N VAL A 41 2.95 12.49 5.55
CA VAL A 41 3.80 13.40 6.33
C VAL A 41 3.72 14.84 5.81
N LEU A 42 3.64 15.01 4.48
CA LEU A 42 3.38 16.31 3.87
C LEU A 42 2.01 16.84 4.29
N LEU A 43 0.95 16.03 4.16
CA LEU A 43 -0.42 16.44 4.44
C LEU A 43 -0.66 16.79 5.90
N LEU A 44 0.12 16.22 6.83
CA LEU A 44 0.11 16.62 8.25
C LEU A 44 0.72 18.01 8.50
N GLN A 45 1.34 18.63 7.49
CA GLN A 45 2.09 19.89 7.60
C GLN A 45 1.62 20.97 6.60
N GLU A 46 1.31 20.60 5.36
CA GLU A 46 0.98 21.52 4.27
C GLU A 46 -0.11 20.94 3.36
N ASP A 47 -1.05 21.79 2.96
CA ASP A 47 -2.15 21.42 2.07
C ASP A 47 -1.76 21.53 0.59
N ARG A 48 -0.89 20.60 0.15
CA ARG A 48 -0.43 20.51 -1.25
C ARG A 48 -0.04 19.09 -1.62
N LEU A 49 0.15 18.87 -2.92
CA LEU A 49 0.74 17.65 -3.46
C LEU A 49 2.27 17.62 -3.29
N LEU A 50 2.81 16.39 -3.26
CA LEU A 50 4.23 16.17 -3.46
C LEU A 50 4.67 16.71 -4.81
N THR A 51 5.81 17.38 -4.85
CA THR A 51 6.53 17.62 -6.11
C THR A 51 7.15 16.31 -6.62
N ASN A 52 7.39 16.21 -7.93
CA ASN A 52 8.06 15.03 -8.50
C ASN A 52 9.41 14.76 -7.85
N ASN A 53 10.17 15.81 -7.53
CA ASN A 53 11.46 15.68 -6.85
C ASN A 53 11.29 15.16 -5.41
N GLU A 54 10.32 15.64 -4.65
CA GLU A 54 10.04 15.12 -3.31
C GLU A 54 9.63 13.66 -3.33
N LEU A 55 8.81 13.24 -4.31
CA LEU A 55 8.38 11.86 -4.45
C LEU A 55 9.54 10.93 -4.82
N GLU A 56 10.27 11.26 -5.89
CA GLU A 56 11.30 10.39 -6.49
C GLU A 56 12.62 10.36 -5.70
N LYS A 57 13.01 11.48 -5.09
CA LYS A 57 14.30 11.57 -4.43
C LYS A 57 14.34 10.65 -3.22
N LYS A 58 15.24 9.66 -3.26
CA LYS A 58 15.65 8.93 -2.05
C LYS A 58 16.44 9.92 -1.20
N VAL A 59 15.83 10.42 -0.12
CA VAL A 59 16.52 11.32 0.83
C VAL A 59 17.37 10.45 1.76
N ILE A 60 18.41 9.85 1.19
CA ILE A 60 19.31 8.90 1.85
C ILE A 60 20.04 9.58 3.01
N ARG A 61 20.33 10.88 2.89
CA ARG A 61 20.88 11.71 3.96
C ARG A 61 20.13 13.04 3.99
N GLY A 62 19.43 13.30 5.08
CA GLY A 62 18.62 14.50 5.28
C GLY A 62 17.19 14.19 5.70
N SER A 63 16.45 15.27 5.96
CA SER A 63 15.03 15.25 6.27
C SER A 63 14.18 15.47 5.03
N PHE A 64 13.00 14.87 5.03
CA PHE A 64 11.86 15.23 4.20
C PHE A 64 10.78 15.75 5.14
N MET A 65 10.31 16.99 4.96
CA MET A 65 9.23 17.57 5.76
C MET A 65 9.40 17.32 7.28
N ASN A 66 10.54 17.75 7.83
CA ASN A 66 10.89 17.61 9.25
C ASN A 66 10.99 16.17 9.79
N ASP A 67 10.92 15.15 8.94
CA ASP A 67 11.21 13.78 9.33
C ASP A 67 12.70 13.53 9.58
N LYS A 68 13.03 12.37 10.14
CA LYS A 68 14.38 11.93 10.42
C LYS A 68 14.62 10.54 9.86
N VAL A 69 15.84 10.31 9.37
CA VAL A 69 16.33 8.95 9.10
C VAL A 69 16.82 8.39 10.44
N ILE A 70 16.18 7.32 10.91
CA ILE A 70 16.55 6.66 12.17
C ILE A 70 17.60 5.59 11.92
N SER A 71 17.43 4.80 10.86
CA SER A 71 18.37 3.77 10.48
C SER A 71 18.40 3.58 8.97
N LEU A 72 19.57 3.24 8.43
CA LEU A 72 19.80 3.19 7.00
C LEU A 72 20.93 2.22 6.68
N THR A 73 20.82 1.53 5.56
CA THR A 73 21.92 0.74 5.01
C THR A 73 23.16 1.61 4.81
N PRO A 74 24.35 1.16 5.27
CA PRO A 74 25.57 1.93 5.13
C PRO A 74 25.91 2.30 3.67
N PRO A 75 26.62 3.42 3.46
CA PRO A 75 26.80 4.02 2.12
C PRO A 75 27.62 3.17 1.15
N HIS A 76 28.40 2.22 1.66
CA HIS A 76 29.26 1.34 0.88
C HIS A 76 28.51 0.12 0.32
N GLU A 77 27.29 -0.13 0.77
CA GLU A 77 26.42 -1.18 0.22
C GLU A 77 25.50 -0.61 -0.88
N LYS A 78 25.19 -1.44 -1.89
CA LYS A 78 24.34 -1.01 -3.01
C LYS A 78 22.94 -0.62 -2.51
N VAL A 79 22.62 0.68 -2.60
CA VAL A 79 21.32 1.33 -2.26
C VAL A 79 20.12 0.84 -3.12
N SER A 80 20.32 -0.17 -3.96
CA SER A 80 19.33 -0.77 -4.86
C SER A 80 19.27 -2.30 -4.78
N GLY A 81 20.01 -2.90 -3.83
CA GLY A 81 20.02 -4.34 -3.59
C GLY A 81 18.95 -4.80 -2.61
N ILE A 82 18.76 -6.12 -2.52
CA ILE A 82 17.84 -6.78 -1.58
C ILE A 82 18.21 -6.54 -0.10
N ASN A 83 19.43 -6.08 0.18
CA ASN A 83 19.90 -5.74 1.52
C ASN A 83 19.56 -4.31 1.94
N PHE A 84 19.10 -3.47 1.00
CA PHE A 84 18.74 -2.09 1.28
C PHE A 84 17.61 -2.00 2.32
N TYR A 85 17.77 -1.06 3.23
CA TYR A 85 16.85 -0.75 4.31
C TYR A 85 16.99 0.71 4.70
N GLU A 86 15.86 1.25 5.09
CA GLU A 86 15.63 2.63 5.46
C GLU A 86 14.50 2.63 6.50
N LEU A 87 14.75 3.21 7.67
CA LEU A 87 13.73 3.56 8.65
C LEU A 87 13.68 5.07 8.79
N ARG A 88 12.50 5.64 8.56
CA ARG A 88 12.22 7.05 8.75
C ARG A 88 11.15 7.25 9.80
N GLU A 89 11.23 8.37 10.50
CA GLU A 89 10.27 8.78 11.51
C GLU A 89 9.97 10.27 11.40
N TYR A 90 8.69 10.61 11.34
CA TYR A 90 8.17 11.94 11.55
C TYR A 90 7.47 11.99 12.91
N ARG A 91 7.86 12.97 13.73
CA ARG A 91 7.14 13.36 14.95
C ARG A 91 6.73 14.82 14.81
N SER A 92 5.45 15.11 14.97
CA SER A 92 4.98 16.50 14.94
C SER A 92 5.55 17.29 16.12
N ALA A 93 5.76 18.59 15.93
CA ALA A 93 6.36 19.45 16.96
C ALA A 93 5.53 19.52 18.26
N ASP A 94 4.21 19.36 18.14
CA ASP A 94 3.28 19.30 19.27
C ASP A 94 3.25 17.92 19.96
N GLY A 95 3.90 16.90 19.38
CA GLY A 95 4.01 15.54 19.93
C GLY A 95 2.79 14.65 19.70
N PHE A 96 1.80 15.10 18.94
CA PHE A 96 0.54 14.36 18.76
C PHE A 96 0.54 13.36 17.58
N HIS A 97 1.53 13.42 16.70
CA HIS A 97 1.60 12.54 15.53
C HIS A 97 2.94 11.83 15.50
N LEU A 98 2.88 10.51 15.35
CA LEU A 98 4.04 9.67 15.07
C LEU A 98 3.77 8.90 13.77
N VAL A 99 4.60 9.12 12.76
CA VAL A 99 4.53 8.38 11.50
C VAL A 99 5.88 7.75 11.22
N GLN A 100 5.93 6.44 11.03
CA GLN A 100 7.15 5.71 10.72
C GLN A 100 7.05 5.01 9.38
N TYR A 101 8.18 4.85 8.70
CA TYR A 101 8.30 4.12 7.45
C TYR A 101 9.48 3.16 7.49
N TYR A 102 9.21 1.90 7.18
CA TYR A 102 10.18 0.82 7.06
C TYR A 102 10.26 0.35 5.61
N PHE A 103 11.41 0.57 4.98
CA PHE A 103 11.70 -0.01 3.66
C PHE A 103 11.98 -1.50 3.81
N VAL A 104 11.19 -2.33 3.13
CA VAL A 104 11.43 -3.78 3.06
C VAL A 104 11.51 -4.25 1.61
N THR A 105 12.32 -5.28 1.41
CA THR A 105 12.54 -5.92 0.11
C THR A 105 11.86 -7.27 0.00
N LYS A 106 11.27 -7.76 1.10
CA LYS A 106 10.63 -9.06 1.22
C LYS A 106 9.55 -8.97 2.29
N CYS A 107 8.44 -9.68 2.08
CA CYS A 107 7.28 -9.68 2.96
C CYS A 107 7.60 -10.18 4.36
N TYR A 108 8.42 -11.22 4.48
CA TYR A 108 8.86 -11.75 5.75
C TYR A 108 10.30 -12.28 5.68
N TYR A 109 11.11 -11.89 6.65
CA TYR A 109 12.50 -12.29 6.92
C TYR A 109 12.93 -11.68 8.26
N ASP A 110 14.11 -12.03 8.77
CA ASP A 110 14.58 -11.66 10.11
C ASP A 110 14.46 -10.16 10.45
N ARG A 111 14.63 -9.27 9.46
CA ARG A 111 14.47 -7.83 9.70
C ARG A 111 13.01 -7.42 9.87
N VAL A 112 12.09 -8.02 9.12
CA VAL A 112 10.65 -7.80 9.34
C VAL A 112 10.29 -8.29 10.72
N GLU A 113 10.79 -9.45 11.13
CA GLU A 113 10.58 -9.96 12.50
C GLU A 113 11.05 -8.95 13.55
N GLY A 114 12.25 -8.38 13.41
CA GLY A 114 12.72 -7.33 14.33
C GLY A 114 11.85 -6.05 14.33
N ILE A 115 11.19 -5.71 13.22
CA ILE A 115 10.19 -4.64 13.19
C ILE A 115 8.95 -5.05 14.00
N LEU A 116 8.46 -6.27 13.80
CA LEU A 116 7.28 -6.77 14.53
C LEU A 116 7.53 -6.89 16.03
N GLU A 117 8.74 -7.32 16.44
CA GLU A 117 9.14 -7.36 17.85
C GLU A 117 9.09 -5.97 18.50
N SER A 118 9.47 -4.91 17.77
CA SER A 118 9.39 -3.54 18.29
C SER A 118 7.96 -3.07 18.61
N PHE A 119 6.94 -3.68 18.00
CA PHE A 119 5.54 -3.36 18.28
C PHE A 119 5.06 -3.89 19.63
N LEU A 120 5.79 -4.82 20.25
CA LEU A 120 5.48 -5.28 21.61
C LEU A 120 5.75 -4.18 22.66
N ASP A 121 6.73 -3.31 22.40
CA ASP A 121 7.10 -2.21 23.29
C ASP A 121 6.29 -0.94 23.00
N GLU A 122 6.19 -0.53 21.73
CA GLU A 122 5.44 0.66 21.28
C GLU A 122 4.45 0.25 20.16
N PRO A 123 3.25 -0.26 20.49
CA PRO A 123 2.33 -0.78 19.51
C PRO A 123 1.71 0.35 18.67
N PRO A 124 1.80 0.28 17.33
CA PRO A 124 1.19 1.28 16.45
C PRO A 124 -0.33 1.17 16.46
N ASP A 125 -1.02 2.30 16.28
CA ASP A 125 -2.48 2.31 16.13
C ASP A 125 -2.88 1.84 14.73
N ILE A 126 -2.07 2.15 13.71
CA ILE A 126 -2.32 1.80 12.31
C ILE A 126 -1.02 1.26 11.70
N VAL A 127 -1.11 0.11 11.05
CA VAL A 127 -0.03 -0.46 10.22
C VAL A 127 -0.54 -0.66 8.81
N VAL A 128 0.13 -0.05 7.83
CA VAL A 128 -0.13 -0.25 6.41
C VAL A 128 1.05 -0.96 5.77
N MET A 129 0.82 -2.12 5.17
CA MET A 129 1.88 -2.94 4.60
C MET A 129 1.62 -3.33 3.15
N ASN A 130 2.65 -3.23 2.30
CA ASN A 130 2.69 -3.87 0.98
C ASN A 130 4.09 -4.41 0.71
N SER A 131 4.17 -5.66 0.25
CA SER A 131 5.41 -6.24 -0.25
C SER A 131 5.09 -7.32 -1.27
N CYS A 132 5.06 -6.99 -2.56
CA CYS A 132 4.71 -7.98 -3.60
C CYS A 132 5.72 -8.00 -4.74
N LEU A 133 5.97 -6.85 -5.37
CA LEU A 133 6.77 -6.80 -6.60
C LEU A 133 8.17 -7.38 -6.40
N TRP A 134 8.83 -7.05 -5.29
CA TRP A 134 10.16 -7.57 -4.99
C TRP A 134 10.11 -9.05 -4.66
N ASP A 135 9.17 -9.48 -3.82
CA ASP A 135 8.97 -10.87 -3.44
C ASP A 135 8.84 -11.77 -4.66
N ILE A 136 8.00 -11.40 -5.63
CA ILE A 136 7.68 -12.29 -6.75
C ILE A 136 8.69 -12.21 -7.89
N SER A 137 9.52 -11.15 -7.93
CA SER A 137 10.44 -10.91 -9.05
C SER A 137 11.93 -11.07 -8.72
N ARG A 138 12.35 -11.06 -7.45
CA ARG A 138 13.80 -11.00 -7.10
C ARG A 138 14.36 -12.21 -6.36
N TYR A 139 13.54 -13.20 -6.01
CA TYR A 139 13.94 -14.32 -5.14
C TYR A 139 13.91 -15.70 -5.83
N GLY A 140 14.05 -15.72 -7.17
CA GLY A 140 14.21 -16.96 -7.94
C GLY A 140 12.89 -17.65 -8.29
N HIS A 141 12.98 -18.90 -8.75
CA HIS A 141 11.88 -19.62 -9.42
C HIS A 141 10.71 -20.03 -8.51
N ARG A 142 10.90 -20.09 -7.18
CA ARG A 142 9.83 -20.38 -6.20
C ARG A 142 9.32 -19.13 -5.48
N SER A 143 9.66 -17.95 -6.01
CA SER A 143 9.36 -16.65 -5.41
C SER A 143 7.88 -16.48 -5.03
N GLU A 144 6.95 -16.94 -5.87
CA GLU A 144 5.51 -16.84 -5.59
C GLU A 144 5.07 -17.76 -4.43
N GLU A 145 5.53 -19.01 -4.40
CA GLU A 145 5.21 -19.97 -3.32
C GLU A 145 5.78 -19.51 -1.98
N ASP A 146 7.05 -19.10 -2.00
CA ASP A 146 7.75 -18.58 -0.83
C ASP A 146 7.05 -17.30 -0.35
N TYR A 147 6.63 -16.43 -1.28
CA TYR A 147 5.89 -15.22 -0.95
C TYR A 147 4.57 -15.53 -0.22
N LEU A 148 3.76 -16.47 -0.71
CA LEU A 148 2.50 -16.83 -0.03
C LEU A 148 2.74 -17.45 1.36
N THR A 149 3.83 -18.21 1.53
CA THR A 149 4.24 -18.74 2.83
C THR A 149 4.67 -17.60 3.78
N ASN A 150 5.44 -16.63 3.28
CA ASN A 150 5.86 -15.44 4.03
C ASN A 150 4.65 -14.57 4.40
N MET A 151 3.66 -14.45 3.51
CA MET A 151 2.39 -13.77 3.77
C MET A 151 1.65 -14.41 4.95
N ALA A 152 1.46 -15.73 4.94
CA ALA A 152 0.82 -16.41 6.08
C ALA A 152 1.59 -16.18 7.39
N THR A 153 2.92 -16.17 7.31
CA THR A 153 3.79 -15.93 8.47
C THR A 153 3.65 -14.52 9.02
N VAL A 154 3.72 -13.49 8.17
CA VAL A 154 3.59 -12.09 8.62
C VAL A 154 2.21 -11.82 9.21
N LEU A 155 1.15 -12.39 8.62
CA LEU A 155 -0.21 -12.23 9.15
C LEU A 155 -0.36 -12.88 10.51
N LYS A 156 0.17 -14.10 10.69
CA LYS A 156 0.19 -14.75 12.00
C LYS A 156 0.94 -13.91 13.03
N ARG A 157 2.12 -13.40 12.67
CA ARG A 157 2.91 -12.55 13.57
C ARG A 157 2.19 -11.25 13.91
N MET A 158 1.49 -10.61 12.96
CA MET A 158 0.67 -9.43 13.23
C MET A 158 -0.41 -9.70 14.28
N GLN A 159 -1.08 -10.86 14.24
CA GLN A 159 -2.07 -11.24 15.27
C GLN A 159 -1.44 -11.42 16.66
N GLU A 160 -0.15 -11.78 16.71
CA GLU A 160 0.58 -12.03 17.95
C GLU A 160 1.16 -10.74 18.55
N VAL A 161 1.59 -9.79 17.73
CA VAL A 161 2.27 -8.56 18.21
C VAL A 161 1.37 -7.34 18.31
N LEU A 162 0.26 -7.28 17.55
CA LEU A 162 -0.65 -6.12 17.58
C LEU A 162 -1.75 -6.31 18.62
N PRO A 163 -1.99 -5.31 19.51
CA PRO A 163 -3.12 -5.36 20.43
C PRO A 163 -4.45 -5.18 19.67
N PRO A 164 -5.59 -5.59 20.25
CA PRO A 164 -6.91 -5.51 19.60
C PRO A 164 -7.35 -4.10 19.14
N LYS A 165 -6.75 -3.04 19.70
CA LYS A 165 -7.03 -1.66 19.32
C LYS A 165 -6.32 -1.21 18.04
N SER A 166 -5.31 -1.95 17.60
CA SER A 166 -4.51 -1.63 16.43
C SER A 166 -5.18 -2.12 15.16
N MET A 167 -5.03 -1.36 14.08
CA MET A 167 -5.52 -1.72 12.75
C MET A 167 -4.35 -2.12 11.86
N PHE A 168 -4.44 -3.31 11.26
CA PHE A 168 -3.52 -3.74 10.21
C PHE A 168 -4.24 -3.76 8.87
N LEU A 169 -3.71 -3.00 7.91
CA LEU A 169 -4.19 -2.92 6.55
C LEU A 169 -3.12 -3.44 5.59
N TRP A 170 -3.47 -4.47 4.83
CA TRP A 170 -2.68 -4.86 3.68
C TRP A 170 -3.03 -3.98 2.49
N MET A 171 -2.09 -3.24 1.93
CA MET A 171 -2.30 -2.49 0.69
C MET A 171 -2.04 -3.41 -0.51
N SER A 172 -3.02 -3.57 -1.40
CA SER A 172 -2.80 -4.35 -2.63
C SER A 172 -1.83 -3.62 -3.57
N THR A 173 -1.08 -4.38 -4.37
CA THR A 173 -0.06 -3.79 -5.26
C THR A 173 -0.74 -3.01 -6.38
N PRO A 174 -0.39 -1.74 -6.64
CA PRO A 174 -1.00 -0.96 -7.72
C PRO A 174 -0.86 -1.60 -9.10
N PRO A 175 -1.68 -1.17 -10.10
CA PRO A 175 -1.59 -1.73 -11.45
C PRO A 175 -0.23 -1.51 -12.13
N VAL A 176 0.50 -2.60 -12.37
CA VAL A 176 1.75 -2.57 -13.16
C VAL A 176 1.50 -2.73 -14.66
N SER A 177 2.45 -2.27 -15.46
CA SER A 177 2.41 -2.34 -16.93
C SER A 177 2.74 -3.75 -17.41
N SER A 178 2.25 -4.11 -18.59
CA SER A 178 2.76 -5.27 -19.35
C SER A 178 4.13 -5.00 -19.98
N HIS A 179 4.59 -3.73 -19.93
CA HIS A 179 5.90 -3.29 -20.39
C HIS A 179 6.54 -2.45 -19.30
N ILE A 180 7.53 -3.03 -18.60
CA ILE A 180 8.31 -2.34 -17.57
C ILE A 180 9.61 -1.86 -18.20
N ALA A 181 9.98 -0.61 -17.92
CA ALA A 181 11.22 -0.06 -18.44
C ALA A 181 12.45 -0.83 -17.89
N GLU A 182 13.34 -1.24 -18.81
CA GLU A 182 14.49 -2.11 -18.55
C GLU A 182 15.45 -1.58 -17.49
N ARG A 183 15.53 -0.26 -17.29
CA ARG A 183 16.63 0.36 -16.54
C ARG A 183 16.44 0.46 -15.02
N GLN A 184 15.27 0.16 -14.45
CA GLN A 184 15.03 0.39 -13.01
C GLN A 184 14.53 -0.82 -12.21
N PHE A 185 13.85 -1.77 -12.86
CA PHE A 185 13.33 -2.98 -12.20
C PHE A 185 13.90 -4.27 -12.75
N LEU A 186 14.26 -4.30 -14.03
CA LEU A 186 14.72 -5.49 -14.73
C LEU A 186 16.24 -5.63 -14.57
N ARG A 187 16.67 -6.41 -13.57
CA ARG A 187 17.87 -7.22 -13.81
C ARG A 187 17.55 -8.15 -15.00
N GLU A 188 18.56 -8.55 -15.78
CA GLU A 188 18.42 -9.49 -16.91
C GLU A 188 17.54 -10.72 -16.56
N GLU A 189 17.52 -11.08 -15.27
CA GLU A 189 16.76 -12.14 -14.62
C GLU A 189 15.22 -11.98 -14.61
N ILE A 190 14.63 -10.79 -14.88
CA ILE A 190 13.17 -10.53 -14.78
C ILE A 190 12.56 -10.24 -16.17
N GLN A 191 13.38 -10.13 -17.22
CA GLN A 191 12.91 -9.80 -18.57
C GLN A 191 11.85 -10.80 -19.08
N PHE A 192 11.99 -12.08 -18.70
CA PHE A 192 11.01 -13.13 -19.01
C PHE A 192 9.65 -12.97 -18.32
N LEU A 193 9.63 -12.32 -17.14
CA LEU A 193 8.40 -12.03 -16.39
C LEU A 193 7.72 -10.75 -16.87
N SER A 194 8.39 -9.87 -17.63
CA SER A 194 7.84 -8.56 -18.01
C SER A 194 6.48 -8.65 -18.70
N LEU A 195 6.27 -9.67 -19.55
CA LEU A 195 5.02 -9.92 -20.26
C LEU A 195 3.92 -10.52 -19.38
N SER A 196 4.27 -11.24 -18.31
CA SER A 196 3.31 -11.91 -17.42
C SER A 196 3.11 -11.19 -16.08
N LEU A 197 3.98 -10.24 -15.70
CA LEU A 197 4.00 -9.66 -14.36
C LEU A 197 2.67 -8.99 -14.00
N ARG A 198 2.04 -8.28 -14.94
CA ARG A 198 0.71 -7.71 -14.73
C ARG A 198 -0.31 -8.77 -14.33
N LYS A 199 -0.31 -9.92 -15.01
CA LYS A 199 -1.20 -11.04 -14.70
C LYS A 199 -0.83 -11.66 -13.36
N CYS A 200 0.45 -11.90 -13.10
CA CYS A 200 0.92 -12.43 -11.81
C CYS A 200 0.50 -11.51 -10.65
N VAL A 201 0.69 -10.19 -10.76
CA VAL A 201 0.29 -9.22 -9.72
C VAL A 201 -1.22 -9.28 -9.46
N LEU A 202 -2.05 -9.43 -10.49
CA LEU A 202 -3.50 -9.56 -10.31
C LEU A 202 -3.87 -10.87 -9.58
N GLU A 203 -3.31 -11.99 -10.02
CA GLU A 203 -3.54 -13.31 -9.40
C GLU A 203 -3.05 -13.34 -7.95
N ILE A 204 -1.87 -12.78 -7.69
CA ILE A 204 -1.26 -12.73 -6.38
C ILE A 204 -2.03 -11.78 -5.46
N ASN A 205 -2.43 -10.59 -5.92
CA ASN A 205 -3.27 -9.69 -5.13
C ASN A 205 -4.58 -10.39 -4.72
N HIS A 206 -5.19 -11.18 -5.62
CA HIS A 206 -6.39 -11.96 -5.32
C HIS A 206 -6.14 -13.02 -4.23
N LYS A 207 -5.09 -13.85 -4.39
CA LYS A 207 -4.72 -14.86 -3.39
C LYS A 207 -4.40 -14.24 -2.04
N VAL A 208 -3.66 -13.14 -2.03
CA VAL A 208 -3.30 -12.40 -0.81
C VAL A 208 -4.55 -11.84 -0.15
N ALA A 209 -5.46 -11.21 -0.89
CA ALA A 209 -6.71 -10.70 -0.32
C ALA A 209 -7.52 -11.79 0.40
N GLN A 210 -7.58 -13.01 -0.16
CA GLN A 210 -8.21 -14.17 0.51
C GLN A 210 -7.50 -14.52 1.82
N LEU A 211 -6.16 -14.53 1.84
CA LEU A 211 -5.38 -14.75 3.07
C LEU A 211 -5.64 -13.65 4.10
N ILE A 212 -5.63 -12.37 3.70
CA ILE A 212 -5.90 -11.24 4.60
C ILE A 212 -7.24 -11.43 5.34
N VAL A 213 -8.30 -11.76 4.59
CA VAL A 213 -9.63 -12.02 5.16
C VAL A 213 -9.63 -13.26 6.07
N GLN A 214 -8.94 -14.34 5.68
CA GLN A 214 -8.83 -15.55 6.51
C GLN A 214 -8.17 -15.28 7.87
N TYR A 215 -7.23 -14.35 7.94
CA TYR A 215 -6.58 -13.92 9.18
C TYR A 215 -7.35 -12.80 9.90
N GLY A 216 -8.51 -12.38 9.40
CA GLY A 216 -9.37 -11.38 10.05
C GLY A 216 -8.83 -9.96 9.97
N PHE A 217 -8.01 -9.66 8.97
CA PHE A 217 -7.47 -8.32 8.72
C PHE A 217 -8.16 -7.65 7.52
N ASP A 218 -7.86 -6.37 7.35
CA ASP A 218 -8.39 -5.55 6.27
C ASP A 218 -7.41 -5.45 5.11
N ASN A 219 -7.92 -5.44 3.87
CA ASN A 219 -7.14 -5.23 2.66
C ASN A 219 -7.58 -3.91 2.04
N LEU A 220 -6.67 -3.01 1.69
CA LEU A 220 -6.91 -1.76 0.96
C LEU A 220 -6.64 -2.01 -0.53
N ASP A 221 -7.70 -2.14 -1.36
CA ASP A 221 -7.56 -2.53 -2.77
C ASP A 221 -7.11 -1.41 -3.72
N VAL A 222 -5.92 -0.87 -3.47
CA VAL A 222 -5.30 0.15 -4.33
C VAL A 222 -5.20 -0.33 -5.78
N ASN A 223 -4.99 -1.63 -6.04
CA ASN A 223 -5.01 -2.17 -7.39
C ASN A 223 -6.30 -1.84 -8.14
N TYR A 224 -7.46 -2.01 -7.52
CA TYR A 224 -8.74 -1.72 -8.14
C TYR A 224 -8.93 -0.22 -8.36
N TYR A 225 -8.76 0.57 -7.30
CA TYR A 225 -9.09 2.00 -7.33
C TYR A 225 -8.19 2.83 -8.26
N LEU A 226 -6.97 2.37 -8.52
CA LEU A 226 -6.05 3.06 -9.43
C LEU A 226 -6.23 2.68 -10.91
N ARG A 227 -7.07 1.69 -11.26
CA ARG A 227 -7.26 1.27 -12.67
C ARG A 227 -7.72 2.41 -13.58
N PRO A 228 -8.67 3.28 -13.19
CA PRO A 228 -9.08 4.42 -14.02
C PRO A 228 -7.96 5.43 -14.23
N LEU A 229 -6.99 5.50 -13.31
CA LEU A 229 -5.91 6.48 -13.29
C LEU A 229 -4.65 6.02 -14.05
N VAL A 230 -4.63 4.78 -14.56
CA VAL A 230 -3.43 4.17 -15.18
C VAL A 230 -2.89 4.98 -16.35
N GLN A 231 -3.75 5.53 -17.21
CA GLN A 231 -3.32 6.22 -18.42
C GLN A 231 -2.72 7.60 -18.12
N GLU A 232 -3.19 8.24 -17.05
CA GLU A 232 -2.84 9.63 -16.74
C GLU A 232 -1.71 9.73 -15.72
N HIS A 233 -1.70 8.84 -14.74
CA HIS A 233 -0.89 9.03 -13.52
C HIS A 233 0.18 7.95 -13.28
N ARG A 234 0.16 6.84 -14.04
CA ARG A 234 1.23 5.85 -13.95
C ARG A 234 2.42 6.31 -14.79
N LYS A 235 3.61 6.31 -14.19
CA LYS A 235 4.85 6.71 -14.85
C LYS A 235 5.23 5.74 -15.98
N GLY A 236 6.00 6.26 -16.93
CA GLY A 236 6.46 5.52 -18.11
C GLY A 236 7.36 4.31 -17.82
N ASP A 237 7.86 4.17 -16.58
CA ASP A 237 8.58 2.97 -16.17
C ASP A 237 7.67 1.74 -15.95
N GLY A 238 6.34 1.96 -15.89
CA GLY A 238 5.34 0.91 -15.78
C GLY A 238 5.09 0.40 -14.37
N VAL A 239 5.74 0.97 -13.35
CA VAL A 239 5.62 0.53 -11.95
C VAL A 239 5.25 1.70 -11.02
N HIS A 240 5.90 2.84 -11.18
CA HIS A 240 5.71 3.99 -10.29
C HIS A 240 4.54 4.86 -10.73
N TRP A 241 4.08 5.68 -9.79
CA TRP A 241 2.94 6.57 -9.93
C TRP A 241 3.36 8.01 -9.62
N ASP A 242 2.64 8.99 -10.14
CA ASP A 242 2.87 10.40 -9.85
C ASP A 242 2.29 10.82 -8.48
N SER A 243 2.45 12.10 -8.13
CA SER A 243 1.98 12.62 -6.84
C SER A 243 0.46 12.66 -6.70
N VAL A 244 -0.29 12.79 -7.80
CA VAL A 244 -1.76 12.78 -7.79
C VAL A 244 -2.26 11.38 -7.41
N ALA A 245 -1.71 10.34 -8.04
CA ALA A 245 -2.04 8.97 -7.69
C ALA A 245 -1.60 8.61 -6.26
N HIS A 246 -0.46 9.09 -5.79
CA HIS A 246 -0.07 8.91 -4.38
C HIS A 246 -1.04 9.59 -3.41
N ARG A 247 -1.53 10.79 -3.71
CA ARG A 247 -2.58 11.42 -2.91
C ARG A 247 -3.86 10.59 -2.92
N HIS A 248 -4.29 10.07 -4.07
CA HIS A 248 -5.45 9.17 -4.11
C HIS A 248 -5.27 7.91 -3.24
N ILE A 249 -4.06 7.34 -3.16
CA ILE A 249 -3.77 6.21 -2.24
C ILE A 249 -3.94 6.65 -0.79
N THR A 250 -3.42 7.82 -0.41
CA THR A 250 -3.59 8.38 0.94
C THR A 250 -5.06 8.67 1.26
N GLU A 251 -5.82 9.24 0.34
CA GLU A 251 -7.27 9.49 0.49
C GLU A 251 -8.04 8.20 0.71
N LEU A 252 -7.69 7.11 -0.01
CA LEU A 252 -8.31 5.79 0.16
C LEU A 252 -8.04 5.24 1.57
N LEU A 253 -6.82 5.38 2.09
CA LEU A 253 -6.51 5.01 3.48
C LEU A 253 -7.36 5.84 4.45
N LEU A 254 -7.37 7.16 4.30
CA LEU A 254 -8.08 8.05 5.21
C LEU A 254 -9.58 7.76 5.21
N LEU A 255 -10.19 7.54 4.03
CA LEU A 255 -11.60 7.14 3.94
C LEU A 255 -11.87 5.81 4.65
N PHE A 256 -10.99 4.83 4.46
CA PHE A 256 -11.11 3.53 5.13
C PHE A 256 -11.08 3.70 6.65
N LEU A 257 -10.16 4.51 7.17
CA LEU A 257 -10.06 4.79 8.59
C LEU A 257 -11.29 5.53 9.11
N TYR A 258 -11.80 6.52 8.37
CA TYR A 258 -13.01 7.27 8.71
C TYR A 258 -14.22 6.33 8.84
N ASP A 259 -14.44 5.45 7.86
CA ASP A 259 -15.51 4.45 7.89
C ASP A 259 -15.34 3.49 9.08
N SER A 260 -14.11 3.01 9.29
CA SER A 260 -13.78 2.04 10.34
C SER A 260 -13.96 2.59 11.76
N TRP A 261 -13.75 3.89 11.96
CA TRP A 261 -13.95 4.54 13.26
C TRP A 261 -15.38 5.08 13.44
N GLY A 262 -16.26 4.89 12.46
CA GLY A 262 -17.66 5.33 12.54
C GLY A 262 -17.83 6.85 12.48
N GLU A 263 -16.82 7.55 11.97
CA GLU A 263 -16.91 8.99 11.75
C GLU A 263 -17.87 9.25 10.57
N PRO A 264 -18.78 10.24 10.67
CA PRO A 264 -19.75 10.51 9.62
C PRO A 264 -19.05 11.00 8.35
N LEU A 265 -18.89 10.10 7.38
CA LEU A 265 -18.50 10.46 6.02
C LEU A 265 -19.59 11.37 5.44
N LYS A 266 -19.22 12.60 5.09
CA LYS A 266 -20.14 13.50 4.40
C LYS A 266 -20.54 12.87 3.07
N GLU A 267 -21.83 12.91 2.72
CA GLU A 267 -22.37 12.36 1.46
C GLU A 267 -21.57 12.85 0.23
N SER A 268 -21.08 14.10 0.29
CA SER A 268 -20.21 14.69 -0.72
C SER A 268 -18.96 13.85 -1.02
N PHE A 269 -18.32 13.26 -0.02
CA PHE A 269 -17.08 12.49 -0.19
C PHE A 269 -17.32 11.21 -1.00
N LEU A 270 -18.42 10.53 -0.70
CA LEU A 270 -18.83 9.32 -1.38
C LEU A 270 -19.25 9.61 -2.83
N ASP A 271 -19.87 10.75 -3.08
CA ASP A 271 -20.29 11.18 -4.42
C ASP A 271 -19.13 11.68 -5.29
N ILE A 272 -18.17 12.40 -4.70
CA ILE A 272 -16.92 12.82 -5.37
C ILE A 272 -16.12 11.59 -5.82
N MET A 273 -16.02 10.58 -4.97
CA MET A 273 -15.40 9.31 -5.33
C MET A 273 -16.15 8.59 -6.44
N LYS A 274 -17.49 8.47 -6.37
CA LYS A 274 -18.28 7.85 -7.46
C LYS A 274 -18.10 8.56 -8.80
N MET A 275 -18.04 9.89 -8.78
CA MET A 275 -17.96 10.72 -9.99
C MET A 275 -16.64 10.58 -10.75
N ARG A 276 -15.50 10.42 -10.07
CA ARG A 276 -14.17 10.48 -10.73
C ARG A 276 -13.54 9.13 -11.04
N THR A 277 -14.02 8.06 -10.44
CA THR A 277 -13.51 6.70 -10.68
C THR A 277 -14.39 5.88 -11.63
N ASN A 278 -15.46 6.46 -12.21
CA ASN A 278 -16.56 5.72 -12.86
C ASN A 278 -17.16 4.62 -11.95
N MET A 279 -17.16 4.83 -10.62
CA MET A 279 -17.65 3.85 -9.66
C MET A 279 -19.18 3.91 -9.52
N ARG A 280 -19.88 2.91 -10.05
CA ARG A 280 -21.21 2.53 -9.54
C ARG A 280 -21.02 1.76 -8.22
N LEU A 281 -20.88 2.49 -7.12
CA LEU A 281 -21.01 1.90 -5.78
C LEU A 281 -22.50 1.58 -5.56
N ASP A 282 -22.92 0.33 -5.80
CA ASP A 282 -24.29 -0.11 -5.51
C ASP A 282 -24.45 -0.31 -3.99
N LEU A 283 -24.76 0.77 -3.28
CA LEU A 283 -24.84 0.87 -1.82
C LEU A 283 -26.17 0.36 -1.24
N LYS A 284 -26.97 -0.41 -2.00
CA LYS A 284 -28.35 -0.73 -1.61
C LYS A 284 -28.54 -1.78 -0.51
N HIS A 285 -27.49 -2.39 0.07
CA HIS A 285 -27.62 -3.43 1.11
C HIS A 285 -26.71 -3.19 2.33
N LEU A 286 -26.90 -2.05 2.99
CA LEU A 286 -26.11 -1.61 4.17
C LEU A 286 -26.82 -1.78 5.53
N ALA A 287 -27.97 -2.44 5.60
CA ALA A 287 -28.74 -2.49 6.85
C ALA A 287 -28.55 -3.76 7.69
N ASP A 288 -28.04 -4.86 7.14
CA ASP A 288 -27.96 -6.13 7.87
C ASP A 288 -26.58 -6.79 7.71
N GLN A 289 -25.80 -6.82 8.81
CA GLN A 289 -24.76 -7.79 9.19
C GLN A 289 -23.38 -7.21 9.56
N LYS A 290 -22.80 -7.83 10.59
CA LYS A 290 -21.58 -7.54 11.39
C LYS A 290 -20.23 -7.60 10.64
N GLN A 291 -20.11 -7.08 9.43
CA GLN A 291 -18.81 -6.94 8.74
C GLN A 291 -18.72 -5.55 8.07
N PRO A 292 -17.56 -4.86 8.12
CA PRO A 292 -17.37 -3.56 7.48
C PRO A 292 -17.69 -3.61 5.98
N SER A 293 -18.29 -2.53 5.47
CA SER A 293 -18.81 -2.43 4.09
C SER A 293 -17.71 -2.67 3.04
N PHE A 294 -16.50 -2.18 3.31
CA PHE A 294 -15.35 -2.25 2.41
C PHE A 294 -14.86 -3.69 2.13
N VAL A 295 -14.80 -4.53 3.17
CA VAL A 295 -14.36 -5.93 3.09
C VAL A 295 -15.30 -6.77 2.20
N LYS A 296 -16.61 -6.51 2.27
CA LYS A 296 -17.62 -7.19 1.43
C LYS A 296 -17.51 -6.79 -0.05
N HIS A 297 -17.27 -5.52 -0.34
CA HIS A 297 -17.12 -5.03 -1.72
C HIS A 297 -15.88 -5.61 -2.40
N GLN A 298 -14.80 -5.73 -1.65
CA GLN A 298 -13.53 -6.27 -2.11
C GLN A 298 -13.62 -7.76 -2.49
N LEU A 299 -14.24 -8.60 -1.64
CA LEU A 299 -14.44 -10.02 -1.95
C LEU A 299 -15.37 -10.24 -3.15
N ARG A 300 -16.45 -9.44 -3.25
CA ARG A 300 -17.41 -9.53 -4.36
C ARG A 300 -16.73 -9.23 -5.71
N TYR A 301 -15.96 -8.16 -5.78
CA TYR A 301 -15.26 -7.77 -6.99
C TYR A 301 -14.16 -8.77 -7.40
N LEU A 302 -13.43 -9.30 -6.42
CA LEU A 302 -12.43 -10.33 -6.64
C LEU A 302 -13.04 -11.64 -7.17
N ASN A 303 -14.27 -11.97 -6.74
CA ASN A 303 -15.02 -13.12 -7.26
C ASN A 303 -15.54 -12.86 -8.69
N GLU A 304 -16.01 -11.65 -9.00
CA GLU A 304 -16.43 -11.28 -10.36
C GLU A 304 -15.25 -11.33 -11.36
N ILE A 305 -14.04 -10.97 -10.92
CA ILE A 305 -12.81 -11.16 -11.71
C ILE A 305 -12.49 -12.65 -11.89
N ALA A 306 -12.61 -13.46 -10.84
CA ALA A 306 -12.34 -14.90 -10.90
C ALA A 306 -13.35 -15.63 -11.81
N GLU A 307 -14.60 -15.20 -11.86
CA GLU A 307 -15.65 -15.74 -12.73
C GLU A 307 -15.50 -15.28 -14.19
N GLY A 308 -15.03 -14.04 -14.42
CA GLY A 308 -14.72 -13.52 -15.76
C GLY A 308 -13.40 -14.01 -16.35
N LEU A 309 -12.48 -14.50 -15.52
CA LEU A 309 -11.24 -15.17 -15.91
C LEU A 309 -11.51 -16.69 -16.01
N GLN A 310 -12.14 -17.15 -17.09
CA GLN A 310 -12.14 -18.59 -17.39
C GLN A 310 -10.69 -19.08 -17.53
N PHE A 311 -10.24 -19.84 -16.53
CA PHE A 311 -8.91 -20.41 -16.42
C PHE A 311 -8.66 -21.44 -17.54
N ASN A 312 -7.67 -21.18 -18.39
CA ASN A 312 -6.95 -22.28 -19.03
C ASN A 312 -5.94 -22.85 -18.02
N PRO A 313 -5.80 -24.18 -17.95
CA PRO A 313 -4.98 -24.86 -16.93
C PRO A 313 -3.49 -24.47 -17.02
N PRO A 314 -2.71 -24.72 -15.94
CA PRO A 314 -1.33 -24.26 -15.82
C PRO A 314 -0.48 -24.71 -16.99
N CYS A 315 0.48 -23.85 -17.35
CA CYS A 315 1.47 -24.09 -18.39
C CYS A 315 2.26 -25.36 -18.03
N ASN A 316 1.83 -26.49 -18.61
CA ASN A 316 2.44 -27.78 -18.41
C ASN A 316 3.76 -27.78 -19.20
N THR A 317 4.84 -27.37 -18.56
CA THR A 317 6.19 -27.58 -19.09
C THR A 317 6.58 -29.02 -18.81
N ASN A 318 6.14 -29.93 -19.69
CA ASN A 318 6.73 -31.26 -19.78
C ASN A 318 6.73 -31.77 -21.23
N LYS A 319 7.97 -31.82 -21.76
CA LYS A 319 8.52 -32.82 -22.71
C LYS A 319 7.95 -32.85 -24.13
N LYS A 320 8.73 -32.36 -25.08
CA LYS A 320 9.77 -33.14 -25.78
C LYS A 320 10.77 -32.22 -26.47
#